data_AF-K2NKS5-F1
#
_entry.id   AF-K2NKS5-F1
#
_cell.length_a   1.000
_cell.length_b   1.000
_cell.length_c   1.000
_cell.angle_alpha   90.00
_cell.angle_beta   90.00
_cell.angle_gamma   90.00
#
_symmetry.space_group_name_H-M   'P 1'
#
loop_
_entity.id
_entity.type
_entity.pdbx_description
1 polymer ?
#
loop_
_entity_poly.entity_id
_entity_poly.type
_entity_poly.pdbx_seq_one_letter_code
_entity_poly.pdbx_strand_id
1 'polypeptide(L)'
;MSDTETCDALLAQYELLKGKMATQHCDYDHDGDEHGESHGDCGGTNGPYTVGLHVVAIFVVLLASFLGTLIPLAGKHVPCLRMNPFLFVLGKCAATGVVLAVATIHMIHPAAELFEEDCVPDSWKESYDAYAFLFAMIAAILMHAIETQLVSMFASNESPSSPPGGSGEKVDANGDEERADGAPSGDIYQHHHSHAIASVEGGRAHRLLSALFMEFGVTLHSVFIGLTVGITGDAETKALLVALVFHQMFEGLALGSRLADASMRISLELLLALIFSISAPLGTAVGVG
;
A
#
# COMPACT_ATOMS: atom_id res chain seq x y z
N MET A 1 -41.30 37.48 -46.33
CA MET A 1 -39.88 37.17 -46.52
C MET A 1 -39.37 36.63 -45.20
N SER A 2 -39.32 35.32 -45.01
CA SER A 2 -40.45 34.37 -44.96
C SER A 2 -40.08 33.40 -43.84
N ASP A 3 -40.92 33.22 -42.83
CA ASP A 3 -40.66 32.38 -41.64
C ASP A 3 -40.27 30.92 -41.96
N THR A 4 -40.44 30.52 -43.23
CA THR A 4 -39.98 29.26 -43.81
C THR A 4 -38.46 29.13 -43.90
N GLU A 5 -37.71 30.21 -44.19
CA GLU A 5 -36.23 30.13 -44.30
C GLU A 5 -35.57 29.83 -42.95
N THR A 6 -36.18 30.29 -41.86
CA THR A 6 -35.72 30.03 -40.49
C THR A 6 -36.01 28.60 -40.05
N CYS A 7 -37.15 28.04 -40.49
CA CYS A 7 -37.56 26.68 -40.16
C CYS A 7 -36.70 25.64 -40.90
N ASP A 8 -36.38 25.89 -42.17
CA ASP A 8 -35.51 25.03 -42.97
C ASP A 8 -34.07 25.02 -42.43
N ALA A 9 -33.57 26.17 -41.95
CA ALA A 9 -32.27 26.27 -41.30
C ALA A 9 -32.21 25.49 -39.96
N LEU A 10 -33.30 25.53 -39.18
CA LEU A 10 -33.41 24.76 -37.92
C LEU A 10 -33.55 23.26 -38.16
N LEU A 11 -34.27 22.84 -39.20
CA LEU A 11 -34.36 21.43 -39.63
C LEU A 11 -33.01 20.92 -40.12
N ALA A 12 -32.26 21.72 -40.86
CA ALA A 12 -30.89 21.38 -41.27
C ALA A 12 -29.95 21.21 -40.07
N GLN A 13 -30.03 22.09 -39.06
CA GLN A 13 -29.28 21.91 -37.82
C GLN A 13 -29.72 20.68 -37.02
N TYR A 14 -31.02 20.40 -36.97
CA TYR A 14 -31.57 19.23 -36.27
C TYR A 14 -31.09 17.93 -36.92
N GLU A 15 -31.15 17.80 -38.24
CA GLU A 15 -30.66 16.61 -38.95
C GLU A 15 -29.13 16.47 -38.86
N LEU A 16 -28.38 17.57 -38.78
CA LEU A 16 -26.93 17.55 -38.55
C LEU A 16 -26.60 17.10 -37.11
N LEU A 17 -27.35 17.58 -36.10
CA LEU A 17 -27.23 17.13 -34.71
C LEU A 17 -27.68 15.68 -34.51
N LYS A 18 -28.74 15.26 -35.22
CA LYS A 18 -29.23 13.88 -35.23
C LYS A 18 -28.26 12.93 -35.93
N GLY A 19 -27.62 13.37 -37.02
CA GLY A 19 -26.53 12.64 -37.66
C GLY A 19 -25.33 12.46 -36.74
N LYS A 20 -24.94 13.52 -36.00
CA LYS A 20 -23.88 13.46 -34.98
C LYS A 20 -24.24 12.58 -33.78
N MET A 21 -25.50 12.57 -33.35
CA MET A 21 -25.97 11.65 -32.30
C MET A 21 -26.11 10.20 -32.79
N ALA A 22 -26.38 9.97 -34.09
CA ALA A 22 -26.43 8.64 -34.69
C ALA A 22 -25.02 8.04 -34.87
N THR A 23 -23.99 8.87 -35.13
CA THR A 23 -22.58 8.46 -35.12
C THR A 23 -22.00 8.30 -33.71
N GLN A 24 -22.73 8.74 -32.69
CA GLN A 24 -22.42 8.47 -31.27
C GLN A 24 -23.20 7.26 -30.73
N HIS A 25 -23.74 6.42 -31.63
CA HIS A 25 -24.10 5.05 -31.32
C HIS A 25 -22.88 4.19 -31.65
N CYS A 26 -22.39 3.42 -30.68
CA CYS A 26 -21.14 2.68 -30.74
C CYS A 26 -21.08 1.76 -31.98
N ASP A 27 -20.43 2.23 -33.04
CA ASP A 27 -20.08 1.40 -34.20
C ASP A 27 -18.98 0.44 -33.77
N TYR A 28 -19.39 -0.81 -33.62
CA TYR A 28 -18.55 -1.97 -33.44
C TYR A 28 -18.18 -2.49 -34.83
N ASP A 29 -17.22 -1.84 -35.49
CA ASP A 29 -16.64 -2.38 -36.73
C ASP A 29 -15.26 -2.98 -36.44
N HIS A 30 -15.21 -4.29 -36.62
CA HIS A 30 -14.06 -5.14 -36.43
C HIS A 30 -13.40 -5.30 -37.80
N ASP A 31 -12.35 -4.54 -38.10
CA ASP A 31 -11.42 -4.84 -39.19
C ASP A 31 -10.01 -4.33 -38.85
N GLY A 32 -9.02 -5.16 -39.16
CA GLY A 32 -7.70 -5.14 -38.54
C GLY A 32 -6.67 -4.17 -39.08
N ASP A 33 -5.54 -4.21 -38.37
CA ASP A 33 -4.18 -3.76 -38.70
C ASP A 33 -3.98 -2.26 -38.97
N GLU A 34 -3.52 -1.52 -37.96
CA GLU A 34 -2.21 -0.84 -37.95
C GLU A 34 -2.01 -0.03 -36.65
N HIS A 35 -0.74 0.11 -36.24
CA HIS A 35 -0.28 0.67 -34.97
C HIS A 35 -0.84 2.06 -34.64
N GLY A 36 -1.65 2.13 -33.60
CA GLY A 36 -2.00 3.36 -32.88
C GLY A 36 -2.47 3.01 -31.47
N GLU A 37 -1.63 3.24 -30.48
CA GLU A 37 -1.99 3.11 -29.07
C GLU A 37 -3.03 4.19 -28.72
N SER A 38 -4.31 3.84 -28.84
CA SER A 38 -5.43 4.63 -28.33
C SER A 38 -5.53 4.37 -26.82
N HIS A 39 -4.72 5.07 -26.04
CA HIS A 39 -4.98 5.25 -24.61
C HIS A 39 -6.17 6.19 -24.43
N GLY A 40 -7.16 5.77 -23.65
CA GLY A 40 -8.29 6.61 -23.24
C GLY A 40 -9.68 6.18 -23.71
N ASP A 41 -10.06 4.91 -23.57
CA ASP A 41 -11.49 4.58 -23.49
C ASP A 41 -11.95 4.85 -22.05
N CYS A 42 -12.63 5.98 -21.80
CA CYS A 42 -13.35 6.21 -20.55
C CYS A 42 -14.64 5.33 -20.46
N GLY A 43 -14.81 4.36 -21.37
CA GLY A 43 -15.78 3.27 -21.32
C GLY A 43 -15.27 2.07 -20.54
N GLY A 44 -16.13 1.47 -19.71
CA GLY A 44 -15.79 0.26 -18.96
C GLY A 44 -15.31 -0.89 -19.86
N THR A 45 -14.46 -1.77 -19.33
CA THR A 45 -13.79 -2.83 -20.09
C THR A 45 -14.76 -3.64 -20.94
N ASN A 46 -14.68 -3.50 -22.26
CA ASN A 46 -15.53 -4.21 -23.22
C ASN A 46 -15.01 -5.65 -23.41
N GLY A 47 -15.43 -6.57 -22.55
CA GLY A 47 -15.06 -7.99 -22.62
C GLY A 47 -16.08 -8.92 -21.96
N PRO A 48 -16.01 -10.24 -22.20
CA PRO A 48 -16.85 -11.20 -21.49
C PRO A 48 -16.60 -11.09 -19.98
N TYR A 49 -17.69 -11.06 -19.21
CA TYR A 49 -17.66 -10.97 -17.76
C TYR A 49 -18.36 -12.17 -17.14
N THR A 50 -17.59 -13.04 -16.50
CA THR A 50 -18.08 -14.26 -15.85
C THR A 50 -17.97 -14.10 -14.34
N VAL A 51 -19.12 -13.97 -13.66
CA VAL A 51 -19.18 -13.89 -12.19
C VAL A 51 -18.44 -15.06 -11.52
N GLY A 52 -18.52 -16.26 -12.09
CA GLY A 52 -17.83 -17.45 -11.55
C GLY A 52 -16.31 -17.30 -11.47
N LEU A 53 -15.67 -16.62 -12.42
CA LEU A 53 -14.22 -16.36 -12.39
C LEU A 53 -13.86 -15.45 -11.21
N HIS A 54 -14.65 -14.41 -11.01
CA HIS A 54 -14.46 -13.44 -9.92
C HIS A 54 -14.71 -14.06 -8.55
N VAL A 55 -15.69 -14.95 -8.43
CA VAL A 55 -15.92 -15.74 -7.21
C VAL A 55 -14.74 -16.67 -6.91
N VAL A 56 -14.14 -17.30 -7.92
CA VAL A 56 -12.91 -18.10 -7.72
C VAL A 56 -11.74 -17.21 -7.29
N ALA A 57 -11.60 -16.03 -7.88
CA ALA A 57 -10.57 -15.05 -7.53
C ALA A 57 -10.62 -14.69 -6.03
N ILE A 58 -11.81 -14.47 -5.47
CA ILE A 58 -12.02 -14.21 -4.03
C ILE A 58 -11.34 -15.28 -3.16
N PHE A 59 -11.58 -16.56 -3.42
CA PHE A 59 -11.01 -17.65 -2.61
C PHE A 59 -9.51 -17.80 -2.81
N VAL A 60 -9.03 -17.61 -4.05
CA VAL A 60 -7.60 -17.71 -4.37
C VAL A 60 -6.80 -16.60 -3.69
N VAL A 61 -7.28 -15.35 -3.78
CA VAL A 61 -6.64 -14.19 -3.14
C VAL A 61 -6.69 -14.30 -1.62
N LEU A 62 -7.83 -14.73 -1.05
CA LEU A 62 -7.98 -14.98 0.39
C LEU A 62 -6.96 -16.01 0.90
N LEU A 63 -6.77 -17.10 0.16
CA LEU A 63 -5.81 -18.12 0.54
C LEU A 63 -4.37 -17.60 0.44
N ALA A 64 -4.04 -16.89 -0.64
CA ALA A 64 -2.71 -16.32 -0.85
C ALA A 64 -2.33 -15.30 0.23
N SER A 65 -3.25 -14.39 0.57
CA SER A 65 -3.06 -13.36 1.61
C SER A 65 -2.91 -13.97 3.01
N PHE A 66 -3.74 -14.96 3.32
CA PHE A 66 -3.72 -15.65 4.60
C PHE A 66 -2.43 -16.47 4.79
N LEU A 67 -2.00 -17.20 3.76
CA LEU A 67 -0.74 -17.94 3.82
C LEU A 67 0.47 -16.99 3.91
N GLY A 68 0.47 -15.90 3.13
CA GLY A 68 1.54 -14.90 3.17
C GLY A 68 1.73 -14.28 4.55
N THR A 69 0.64 -13.90 5.23
CA THR A 69 0.71 -13.31 6.57
C THR A 69 1.00 -14.33 7.67
N LEU A 70 0.47 -15.55 7.56
CA LEU A 70 0.65 -16.56 8.60
C LEU A 70 2.05 -17.15 8.66
N ILE A 71 2.78 -17.30 7.55
CA ILE A 71 4.12 -17.90 7.52
C ILE A 71 5.07 -17.25 8.56
N PRO A 72 5.31 -15.93 8.54
CA PRO A 72 6.19 -15.27 9.52
C PRO A 72 5.61 -15.28 10.93
N LEU A 73 4.28 -15.26 11.08
CA LEU A 73 3.61 -15.23 12.37
C LEU A 73 3.64 -16.60 13.08
N ALA A 74 3.49 -17.68 12.30
CA ALA A 74 3.62 -19.06 12.76
C ALA A 74 5.06 -19.37 13.17
N GLY A 75 6.06 -18.84 12.45
CA GLY A 75 7.48 -19.02 12.82
C GLY A 75 7.86 -18.45 14.19
N LYS A 76 7.09 -17.48 14.70
CA LYS A 76 7.23 -16.93 16.07
C LYS A 76 6.60 -17.84 17.14
N HIS A 77 5.44 -18.44 16.86
CA HIS A 77 4.63 -19.15 17.87
C HIS A 77 4.77 -20.68 17.85
N VAL A 78 5.15 -21.24 16.70
CA VAL A 78 5.26 -22.69 16.50
C VAL A 78 6.74 -23.08 16.46
N PRO A 79 7.26 -23.80 17.48
CA PRO A 79 8.68 -24.17 17.55
C PRO A 79 9.18 -24.99 16.36
N CYS A 80 8.29 -25.76 15.73
CA CYS A 80 8.58 -26.57 14.53
C CYS A 80 8.83 -25.71 13.28
N LEU A 81 8.25 -24.50 13.22
CA LEU A 81 8.40 -23.58 12.09
C LEU A 81 9.40 -22.46 12.38
N ARG A 82 10.25 -22.58 13.41
CA ARG A 82 11.33 -21.60 13.65
C ARG A 82 12.27 -21.59 12.44
N MET A 83 12.07 -20.63 11.57
CA MET A 83 12.94 -20.40 10.41
C MET A 83 14.34 -20.02 10.91
N ASN A 84 15.36 -20.44 10.15
CA ASN A 84 16.72 -20.00 10.39
C ASN A 84 16.77 -18.45 10.41
N PRO A 85 17.51 -17.82 11.34
CA PRO A 85 17.60 -16.35 11.42
C PRO A 85 18.00 -15.70 10.09
N PHE A 86 18.86 -16.37 9.31
CA PHE A 86 19.24 -15.92 7.97
C PHE A 86 18.05 -15.86 6.99
N LEU A 87 17.19 -16.89 6.98
CA LEU A 87 16.01 -16.93 6.12
C LEU A 87 14.97 -15.90 6.55
N PHE A 88 14.86 -15.65 7.86
CA PHE A 88 13.98 -14.61 8.40
C PHE A 88 14.42 -13.20 7.95
N VAL A 89 15.72 -12.90 8.05
CA VAL A 89 16.29 -11.62 7.57
C VAL A 89 16.17 -11.50 6.05
N LEU A 90 16.48 -12.55 5.31
CA LEU A 90 16.36 -12.57 3.84
C LEU A 90 14.91 -12.32 3.41
N GLY A 91 13.95 -13.00 4.05
CA GLY A 91 12.53 -12.81 3.80
C GLY A 91 12.09 -11.38 4.10
N LYS A 92 12.58 -10.79 5.20
CA LYS A 92 12.31 -9.38 5.54
C LYS A 92 12.85 -8.40 4.49
N CYS A 93 14.09 -8.58 4.03
CA CYS A 93 14.67 -7.73 2.98
C CYS A 93 13.94 -7.88 1.65
N ALA A 94 13.61 -9.11 1.26
CA ALA A 94 12.82 -9.38 0.06
C ALA A 94 11.44 -8.71 0.16
N ALA A 95 10.78 -8.84 1.30
CA ALA A 95 9.46 -8.27 1.53
C ALA A 95 9.47 -6.73 1.49
N THR A 96 10.47 -6.08 2.11
CA THR A 96 10.66 -4.62 1.97
C THR A 96 10.89 -4.21 0.51
N GLY A 97 11.70 -4.95 -0.24
CA GLY A 97 11.94 -4.68 -1.66
C GLY A 97 10.66 -4.80 -2.51
N VAL A 98 9.84 -5.83 -2.26
CA VAL A 98 8.57 -6.00 -2.97
C VAL A 98 7.60 -4.86 -2.66
N VAL A 99 7.42 -4.49 -1.39
CA VAL A 99 6.55 -3.35 -1.03
C VAL A 99 7.00 -2.06 -1.72
N LEU A 100 8.32 -1.80 -1.78
CA LEU A 100 8.85 -0.64 -2.50
C LEU A 100 8.58 -0.71 -4.01
N ALA A 101 8.76 -1.87 -4.64
CA ALA A 101 8.50 -2.06 -6.07
C ALA A 101 7.01 -1.93 -6.40
N VAL A 102 6.14 -2.47 -5.55
CA VAL A 102 4.68 -2.34 -5.67
C VAL A 102 4.26 -0.88 -5.57
N ALA A 103 4.74 -0.17 -4.56
CA ALA A 103 4.41 1.24 -4.37
C ALA A 103 4.81 2.11 -5.56
N THR A 104 5.94 1.81 -6.21
CA THR A 104 6.39 2.60 -7.36
C THR A 104 5.71 2.18 -8.67
N ILE A 105 5.73 0.89 -9.00
CA ILE A 105 5.30 0.38 -10.30
C ILE A 105 3.79 0.19 -10.37
N HIS A 106 3.15 -0.31 -9.31
CA HIS A 106 1.72 -0.66 -9.35
C HIS A 106 0.81 0.41 -8.76
N MET A 107 1.35 1.34 -7.99
CA MET A 107 0.58 2.45 -7.43
C MET A 107 0.89 3.76 -8.11
N ILE A 108 2.13 4.25 -7.97
CA ILE A 108 2.46 5.62 -8.41
C ILE A 108 2.40 5.74 -9.94
N HIS A 109 2.92 4.76 -10.68
CA HIS A 109 2.97 4.87 -12.14
C HIS A 109 1.58 4.86 -12.81
N PRO A 110 0.68 3.89 -12.56
CA PRO A 110 -0.69 3.96 -13.07
C PRO A 110 -1.44 5.20 -12.59
N ALA A 111 -1.21 5.64 -11.35
CA ALA A 111 -1.82 6.87 -10.86
C ALA A 111 -1.39 8.10 -11.66
N ALA A 112 -0.13 8.17 -12.11
CA ALA A 112 0.36 9.26 -12.95
C ALA A 112 -0.31 9.25 -14.33
N GLU A 113 -0.43 8.07 -14.96
CA GLU A 113 -1.09 7.93 -16.26
C GLU A 113 -2.58 8.31 -16.19
N LEU A 114 -3.28 7.89 -15.12
CA LEU A 114 -4.70 8.22 -14.92
C LEU A 114 -4.97 9.73 -14.76
N PHE A 115 -3.99 10.55 -14.41
CA PHE A 115 -4.14 12.02 -14.36
C PHE A 115 -4.00 12.68 -15.73
N GLU A 116 -3.43 11.99 -16.71
CA GLU A 116 -3.21 12.49 -18.07
C GLU A 116 -4.35 12.11 -19.03
N GLU A 117 -5.24 11.22 -18.62
CA GLU A 117 -6.39 10.77 -19.40
C GLU A 117 -7.39 11.89 -19.74
N ASP A 118 -8.06 11.76 -20.88
CA ASP A 118 -9.04 12.74 -21.37
C ASP A 118 -10.28 12.87 -20.47
N CYS A 119 -10.53 11.88 -19.61
CA CYS A 119 -11.60 11.91 -18.62
C CYS A 119 -11.37 12.97 -17.52
N VAL A 120 -10.13 13.45 -17.35
CA VAL A 120 -9.77 14.42 -16.31
C VAL A 120 -9.98 15.84 -16.81
N PRO A 121 -10.60 16.74 -16.02
CA PRO A 121 -10.83 18.13 -16.45
C PRO A 121 -9.54 18.82 -16.87
N ASP A 122 -9.57 19.54 -18.00
CA ASP A 122 -8.38 20.19 -18.58
C ASP A 122 -7.66 21.15 -17.62
N SER A 123 -8.39 21.75 -16.67
CA SER A 123 -7.79 22.59 -15.62
C SER A 123 -6.75 21.88 -14.77
N TRP A 124 -6.88 20.55 -14.57
CA TRP A 124 -5.89 19.75 -13.86
C TRP A 124 -4.72 19.43 -14.79
N LYS A 125 -4.96 19.05 -16.05
CA LYS A 125 -3.89 18.74 -17.00
C LYS A 125 -2.98 19.94 -17.30
N GLU A 126 -3.54 21.14 -17.48
CA GLU A 126 -2.76 22.34 -17.84
C GLU A 126 -1.97 22.96 -16.67
N SER A 127 -2.38 22.70 -15.43
CA SER A 127 -1.80 23.38 -14.27
C SER A 127 -0.47 22.76 -13.84
N TYR A 128 -0.36 21.43 -13.86
CA TYR A 128 0.82 20.70 -13.39
C TYR A 128 0.77 19.21 -13.78
N ASP A 129 1.80 18.69 -14.44
CA ASP A 129 1.74 17.31 -14.98
C ASP A 129 1.95 16.22 -13.91
N ALA A 130 2.54 16.54 -12.74
CA ALA A 130 3.02 15.55 -11.78
C ALA A 130 2.18 15.44 -10.48
N TYR A 131 0.85 15.57 -10.56
CA TYR A 131 -0.04 15.51 -9.39
C TYR A 131 0.08 14.22 -8.58
N ALA A 132 0.21 13.06 -9.23
CA ALA A 132 0.36 11.77 -8.54
C ALA A 132 1.56 11.78 -7.57
N PHE A 133 2.71 12.29 -8.02
CA PHE A 133 3.92 12.38 -7.21
C PHE A 133 3.80 13.43 -6.10
N LEU A 134 3.13 14.56 -6.37
CA LEU A 134 2.86 15.57 -5.35
C LEU A 134 2.02 15.00 -4.21
N PHE A 135 0.91 14.33 -4.51
CA PHE A 135 0.06 13.71 -3.50
C PHE A 135 0.77 12.57 -2.77
N ALA A 136 1.58 11.77 -3.47
CA ALA A 136 2.40 10.74 -2.84
C ALA A 136 3.40 11.33 -1.83
N MET A 137 4.08 12.43 -2.18
CA MET A 137 5.00 13.11 -1.28
C MET A 137 4.30 13.75 -0.08
N ILE A 138 3.16 14.40 -0.29
CA ILE A 138 2.34 14.95 0.79
C ILE A 138 1.89 13.81 1.73
N ALA A 139 1.39 12.71 1.19
CA ALA A 139 0.97 11.55 1.98
C ALA A 139 2.15 10.96 2.78
N ALA A 140 3.34 10.83 2.18
CA ALA A 140 4.53 10.33 2.86
C ALA A 140 4.95 11.24 4.03
N ILE A 141 4.99 12.56 3.81
CA ILE A 141 5.33 13.53 4.86
C ILE A 141 4.28 13.52 5.97
N LEU A 142 2.99 13.49 5.63
CA LEU A 142 1.91 13.46 6.60
C LEU A 142 1.93 12.17 7.43
N MET A 143 2.11 11.00 6.80
CA MET A 143 2.23 9.72 7.50
C MET A 143 3.41 9.73 8.46
N HIS A 144 4.57 10.25 8.01
CA HIS A 144 5.75 10.38 8.87
C HIS A 144 5.55 11.37 10.03
N ALA A 145 4.90 12.51 9.76
CA ALA A 145 4.58 13.50 10.79
C ALA A 145 3.61 12.93 11.84
N ILE A 146 2.59 12.18 11.41
CA ILE A 146 1.64 11.55 12.33
C ILE A 146 2.33 10.48 13.17
N GLU A 147 3.16 9.61 12.56
CA GLU A 147 3.90 8.56 13.28
C GLU A 147 4.81 9.17 14.36
N THR A 148 5.60 10.19 14.01
CA THR A 148 6.53 10.84 14.94
C THR A 148 5.83 11.58 16.08
N GLN A 149 4.72 12.28 15.80
CA GLN A 149 3.94 12.98 16.80
C GLN A 149 3.22 12.03 17.75
N LEU A 150 2.69 10.92 17.26
CA LEU A 150 2.06 9.93 18.12
C LEU A 150 3.10 9.26 19.02
N VAL A 151 4.27 8.87 18.49
CA VAL A 151 5.35 8.31 19.34
C VAL A 151 5.79 9.30 20.42
N SER A 152 5.91 10.60 20.10
CA SER A 152 6.30 11.61 21.08
C SER A 152 5.23 11.86 22.15
N MET A 153 3.94 11.82 21.78
CA MET A 153 2.84 11.89 22.75
C MET A 153 2.80 10.67 23.68
N PHE A 154 2.97 9.46 23.16
CA PHE A 154 3.02 8.26 24.00
C PHE A 154 4.24 8.24 24.93
N ALA A 155 5.40 8.69 24.44
CA ALA A 155 6.61 8.78 25.26
C ALA A 155 6.52 9.84 26.37
N SER A 156 5.82 10.97 26.14
CA SER A 156 5.70 12.04 27.14
C SER A 156 4.71 11.72 28.25
N ASN A 157 3.66 10.92 27.98
CA ASN A 157 2.62 10.57 28.95
C ASN A 157 3.09 9.57 30.05
N GLU A 158 4.27 8.95 29.88
CA GLU A 158 4.85 7.97 30.82
C GLU A 158 6.07 8.51 31.60
N SER A 159 6.33 9.82 31.59
CA SER A 159 7.40 10.39 32.42
C SER A 159 7.06 10.18 33.92
N PRO A 160 7.84 9.41 34.69
CA PRO A 160 7.60 9.26 36.12
C PRO A 160 7.89 10.58 36.83
N SER A 161 6.97 11.00 37.68
CA SER A 161 7.22 12.01 38.70
C SER A 161 8.55 11.73 39.43
N SER A 162 9.51 12.64 39.32
CA SER A 162 10.74 12.64 40.11
C SER A 162 10.42 12.65 41.61
N PRO A 163 11.08 11.84 42.47
CA PRO A 163 11.07 12.08 43.90
C PRO A 163 12.01 13.24 44.26
N PRO A 164 11.72 14.04 45.30
CA PRO A 164 12.59 15.15 45.71
C PRO A 164 13.73 14.65 46.64
N GLY A 165 14.96 15.01 46.29
CA GLY A 165 16.04 15.30 47.25
C GLY A 165 16.88 14.12 47.79
N GLY A 166 18.20 14.32 47.82
CA GLY A 166 19.13 13.49 48.62
C GLY A 166 20.59 13.56 48.15
N SER A 167 21.38 14.40 48.81
CA SER A 167 22.80 14.71 48.62
C SER A 167 23.80 13.68 49.19
N GLY A 168 25.01 13.60 48.60
CA GLY A 168 26.26 13.02 49.16
C GLY A 168 26.33 11.48 49.04
N GLU A 169 27.44 10.82 48.69
CA GLU A 169 28.84 11.02 49.06
C GLU A 169 29.75 10.16 48.15
N LYS A 170 30.97 10.63 47.90
CA LYS A 170 32.05 9.89 47.20
C LYS A 170 32.78 8.97 48.18
N VAL A 171 33.09 7.74 47.78
CA VAL A 171 34.28 7.01 48.28
C VAL A 171 34.85 6.12 47.15
N ASP A 172 36.08 6.43 46.76
CA ASP A 172 36.98 5.58 45.98
C ASP A 172 37.68 4.55 46.90
N ALA A 173 37.84 3.31 46.45
CA ALA A 173 39.00 2.47 46.81
C ALA A 173 39.13 1.28 45.85
N ASN A 174 40.38 1.03 45.47
CA ASN A 174 40.88 0.29 44.32
C ASN A 174 41.40 -1.12 44.69
N GLY A 175 41.45 -2.01 43.69
CA GLY A 175 42.39 -3.15 43.56
C GLY A 175 41.89 -4.55 43.94
N ASP A 176 42.16 -5.65 43.24
CA ASP A 176 42.89 -5.91 41.98
C ASP A 176 42.46 -7.31 41.43
N GLU A 177 42.35 -7.41 40.10
CA GLU A 177 42.76 -8.47 39.13
C GLU A 177 42.50 -9.97 39.44
N GLU A 178 42.08 -10.86 38.52
CA GLU A 178 42.53 -11.13 37.14
C GLU A 178 41.48 -12.09 36.48
N ARG A 179 40.96 -11.92 35.24
CA ARG A 179 41.41 -12.53 33.95
C ARG A 179 40.14 -12.91 33.13
N ALA A 180 39.93 -12.75 31.81
CA ALA A 180 40.61 -12.08 30.69
C ALA A 180 39.59 -11.84 29.53
N ASP A 181 39.61 -10.61 29.01
CA ASP A 181 39.70 -10.12 27.60
C ASP A 181 38.84 -10.69 26.45
N GLY A 182 38.31 -9.87 25.53
CA GLY A 182 38.46 -8.42 25.36
C GLY A 182 38.19 -7.98 23.91
N ALA A 183 37.42 -6.91 23.76
CA ALA A 183 37.43 -6.02 22.59
C ALA A 183 38.56 -4.97 22.76
N PRO A 184 39.00 -4.25 21.71
CA PRO A 184 39.65 -2.97 21.88
C PRO A 184 38.72 -1.82 21.45
N SER A 185 38.54 -0.85 22.34
CA SER A 185 38.13 0.50 22.01
C SER A 185 39.31 1.30 21.46
N GLY A 186 39.05 2.12 20.45
CA GLY A 186 39.90 3.22 20.02
C GLY A 186 39.02 4.41 19.68
N ASP A 187 39.02 5.42 20.55
CA ASP A 187 38.47 6.74 20.28
C ASP A 187 39.33 7.46 19.22
N ILE A 188 38.69 8.23 18.32
CA ILE A 188 39.11 9.55 17.77
C ILE A 188 38.28 9.90 16.50
N TYR A 189 37.45 10.95 16.63
CA TYR A 189 36.72 11.76 15.63
C TYR A 189 35.90 11.09 14.50
N GLN A 190 34.56 11.08 14.62
CA GLN A 190 33.71 11.39 13.47
C GLN A 190 32.29 11.87 13.82
N HIS A 191 31.77 12.68 12.92
CA HIS A 191 30.72 13.67 13.07
C HIS A 191 29.28 13.13 13.14
N HIS A 192 28.48 13.74 14.02
CA HIS A 192 27.11 14.23 13.76
C HIS A 192 26.16 13.38 12.89
N HIS A 193 25.47 12.41 13.49
CA HIS A 193 24.08 12.07 13.13
C HIS A 193 23.33 11.69 14.41
N SER A 194 22.57 12.64 14.96
CA SER A 194 21.69 12.41 16.09
C SER A 194 20.50 11.55 15.67
N HIS A 195 20.56 10.25 15.89
CA HIS A 195 19.37 9.48 16.23
C HIS A 195 19.38 9.30 17.74
N ALA A 196 18.79 10.27 18.42
CA ALA A 196 18.50 10.16 19.84
C ALA A 196 17.81 8.82 20.08
N ILE A 197 18.45 7.99 20.91
CA ILE A 197 17.88 6.75 21.44
C ILE A 197 16.64 7.15 22.23
N ALA A 198 15.48 7.07 21.58
CA ALA A 198 14.20 7.05 22.24
C ALA A 198 14.21 5.89 23.24
N SER A 199 13.60 6.11 24.40
CA SER A 199 13.48 5.13 25.48
C SER A 199 13.10 3.73 24.97
N VAL A 200 13.55 2.69 25.68
CA VAL A 200 13.27 1.28 25.35
C VAL A 200 11.76 1.03 25.12
N GLU A 201 10.89 1.78 25.82
CA GLU A 201 9.43 1.76 25.65
C GLU A 201 8.94 2.60 24.46
N GLY A 202 9.56 3.75 24.16
CA GLY A 202 9.35 4.50 22.92
C GLY A 202 9.64 3.65 21.68
N GLY A 203 10.60 2.72 21.77
CA GLY A 203 10.85 1.71 20.74
C GLY A 203 9.69 0.70 20.57
N ARG A 204 8.99 0.32 21.65
CA ARG A 204 7.81 -0.58 21.58
C ARG A 204 6.62 0.13 20.95
N ALA A 205 6.31 1.34 21.41
CA ALA A 205 5.25 2.17 20.85
C ALA A 205 5.49 2.46 19.36
N HIS A 206 6.73 2.79 18.98
CA HIS A 206 7.10 3.00 17.58
C HIS A 206 6.89 1.74 16.73
N ARG A 207 7.31 0.54 17.18
CA ARG A 207 7.11 -0.69 16.41
C ARG A 207 5.62 -1.01 16.21
N LEU A 208 4.82 -0.84 17.26
CA LEU A 208 3.37 -1.05 17.21
C LEU A 208 2.71 -0.06 16.25
N LEU A 209 3.03 1.23 16.40
CA LEU A 209 2.43 2.27 15.59
C LEU A 209 2.81 2.15 14.11
N SER A 210 4.09 1.87 13.83
CA SER A 210 4.58 1.61 12.49
C SER A 210 3.88 0.41 11.84
N ALA A 211 3.66 -0.67 12.61
CA ALA A 211 2.90 -1.83 12.13
C ALA A 211 1.43 -1.49 11.84
N LEU A 212 0.78 -0.67 12.68
CA LEU A 212 -0.61 -0.25 12.46
C LEU A 212 -0.78 0.68 11.25
N PHE A 213 0.14 1.61 11.01
CA PHE A 213 0.09 2.47 9.83
C PHE A 213 0.37 1.69 8.54
N MET A 214 1.33 0.77 8.58
CA MET A 214 1.59 -0.12 7.45
C MET A 214 0.37 -1.00 7.17
N GLU A 215 -0.23 -1.58 8.20
CA GLU A 215 -1.47 -2.35 8.10
C GLU A 215 -2.59 -1.54 7.46
N PHE A 216 -2.82 -0.31 7.94
CA PHE A 216 -3.85 0.56 7.39
C PHE A 216 -3.64 0.86 5.92
N GLY A 217 -2.42 1.25 5.53
CA GLY A 217 -2.08 1.57 4.14
C GLY A 217 -2.24 0.36 3.22
N VAL A 218 -1.71 -0.79 3.62
CA VAL A 218 -1.77 -2.03 2.82
C VAL A 218 -3.22 -2.55 2.73
N THR A 219 -4.00 -2.46 3.82
CA THR A 219 -5.42 -2.85 3.82
C THR A 219 -6.25 -1.96 2.90
N LEU A 220 -6.06 -0.64 2.97
CA LEU A 220 -6.76 0.31 2.11
C LEU A 220 -6.46 0.02 0.63
N HIS A 221 -5.18 -0.12 0.30
CA HIS A 221 -4.75 -0.44 -1.06
C HIS A 221 -5.34 -1.77 -1.56
N SER A 222 -5.33 -2.80 -0.70
CA SER A 222 -5.87 -4.12 -1.02
C SER A 222 -7.36 -4.08 -1.37
N VAL A 223 -8.16 -3.24 -0.71
CA VAL A 223 -9.59 -3.05 -1.06
C VAL A 223 -9.74 -2.50 -2.48
N PHE A 224 -8.93 -1.52 -2.87
CA PHE A 224 -8.99 -0.94 -4.21
C PHE A 224 -8.56 -1.94 -5.29
N ILE A 225 -7.48 -2.69 -5.05
CA ILE A 225 -7.07 -3.77 -5.97
C ILE A 225 -8.14 -4.84 -6.09
N GLY A 226 -8.76 -5.23 -4.97
CA GLY A 226 -9.89 -6.14 -4.97
C GLY A 226 -11.04 -5.61 -5.83
N LEU A 227 -11.42 -4.34 -5.66
CA LEU A 227 -12.46 -3.67 -6.44
C LEU A 227 -12.15 -3.70 -7.93
N THR A 228 -10.92 -3.36 -8.33
CA THR A 228 -10.46 -3.44 -9.73
C THR A 228 -10.68 -4.84 -10.29
N VAL A 229 -10.22 -5.88 -9.58
CA VAL A 229 -10.45 -7.26 -10.01
C VAL A 229 -11.94 -7.56 -10.17
N GLY A 230 -12.81 -7.04 -9.30
CA GLY A 230 -14.25 -7.29 -9.34
C GLY A 230 -14.99 -6.65 -10.51
N ILE A 231 -14.49 -5.52 -11.03
CA ILE A 231 -15.13 -4.76 -12.13
C ILE A 231 -14.54 -5.05 -13.51
N THR A 232 -13.35 -5.65 -13.55
CA THR A 232 -12.59 -5.90 -14.77
C THR A 232 -13.11 -7.14 -15.54
N GLY A 233 -12.99 -7.15 -16.87
CA GLY A 233 -13.38 -8.27 -17.72
C GLY A 233 -12.50 -9.54 -17.57
N ASP A 234 -12.99 -10.69 -18.05
CA ASP A 234 -12.38 -12.01 -17.76
C ASP A 234 -10.92 -12.18 -18.20
N ALA A 235 -10.54 -11.60 -19.34
CA ALA A 235 -9.18 -11.75 -19.88
C ALA A 235 -8.15 -11.03 -18.99
N GLU A 236 -8.47 -9.82 -18.58
CA GLU A 236 -7.65 -9.01 -17.71
C GLU A 236 -7.70 -9.55 -16.27
N THR A 237 -8.87 -9.96 -15.76
CA THR A 237 -8.99 -10.63 -14.46
C THR A 237 -8.11 -11.87 -14.35
N LYS A 238 -7.96 -12.67 -15.41
CA LYS A 238 -7.03 -13.82 -15.40
C LYS A 238 -5.57 -13.39 -15.26
N ALA A 239 -5.15 -12.38 -16.01
CA ALA A 239 -3.78 -11.85 -15.94
C ALA A 239 -3.51 -11.20 -14.57
N LEU A 240 -4.44 -10.35 -14.10
CA LEU A 240 -4.41 -9.70 -12.81
C LEU A 240 -4.38 -10.73 -11.68
N LEU A 241 -5.17 -11.79 -11.74
CA LEU A 241 -5.22 -12.81 -10.69
C LEU A 241 -3.88 -13.52 -10.52
N VAL A 242 -3.20 -13.87 -11.62
CA VAL A 242 -1.86 -14.49 -11.53
C VAL A 242 -0.86 -13.54 -10.88
N ALA A 243 -0.82 -12.28 -11.30
CA ALA A 243 0.05 -11.28 -10.69
C ALA A 243 -0.30 -11.03 -9.22
N LEU A 244 -1.60 -10.93 -8.92
CA LEU A 244 -2.13 -10.62 -7.59
C LEU A 244 -1.81 -11.72 -6.57
N VAL A 245 -1.82 -12.99 -6.95
CA VAL A 245 -1.43 -14.07 -6.03
C VAL A 245 -0.01 -13.89 -5.50
N PHE A 246 0.94 -13.58 -6.39
CA PHE A 246 2.33 -13.35 -5.97
C PHE A 246 2.46 -12.04 -5.18
N HIS A 247 1.84 -10.97 -5.67
CA HIS A 247 1.81 -9.66 -5.04
C HIS A 247 1.29 -9.75 -3.60
N GLN A 248 0.09 -10.30 -3.43
CA GLN A 248 -0.60 -10.42 -2.15
C GLN A 248 0.15 -11.33 -1.17
N MET A 249 0.80 -12.39 -1.67
CA MET A 249 1.62 -13.26 -0.83
C MET A 249 2.84 -12.51 -0.28
N PHE A 250 3.55 -11.74 -1.10
CA PHE A 250 4.73 -11.00 -0.67
C PHE A 250 4.40 -9.81 0.23
N GLU A 251 3.32 -9.09 -0.04
CA GLU A 251 2.81 -8.07 0.87
C GLU A 251 2.38 -8.67 2.21
N GLY A 252 1.71 -9.83 2.19
CA GLY A 252 1.35 -10.57 3.39
C GLY A 252 2.58 -11.00 4.21
N LEU A 253 3.65 -11.47 3.55
CA LEU A 253 4.93 -11.79 4.21
C LEU A 253 5.55 -10.55 4.86
N ALA A 254 5.51 -9.40 4.17
CA ALA A 254 6.02 -8.12 4.68
C ALA A 254 5.28 -7.72 5.95
N LEU A 255 3.95 -7.66 5.87
CA LEU A 255 3.08 -7.32 6.97
C LEU A 255 3.24 -8.29 8.14
N GLY A 256 3.17 -9.59 7.88
CA GLY A 256 3.31 -10.63 8.91
C GLY A 256 4.65 -10.56 9.66
N SER A 257 5.74 -10.18 8.97
CA SER A 257 7.03 -9.93 9.61
C SER A 257 7.01 -8.70 10.55
N ARG A 258 6.32 -7.62 10.16
CA ARG A 258 6.15 -6.43 11.00
C ARG A 258 5.27 -6.72 12.21
N LEU A 259 4.18 -7.47 12.02
CA LEU A 259 3.30 -7.91 13.10
C LEU A 259 4.05 -8.79 14.10
N ALA A 260 4.88 -9.73 13.62
CA ALA A 260 5.72 -10.56 14.48
C ALA A 260 6.71 -9.72 15.31
N ASP A 261 7.36 -8.72 14.69
CA ASP A 261 8.32 -7.79 15.34
C ASP A 261 7.65 -6.84 16.36
N ALA A 262 6.39 -6.44 16.10
CA ALA A 262 5.64 -5.57 17.01
C ALA A 262 5.31 -6.25 18.36
N SER A 263 5.40 -7.59 18.43
CA SER A 263 5.28 -8.37 19.68
C SER A 263 3.99 -8.06 20.46
N MET A 264 2.88 -7.98 19.75
CA MET A 264 1.57 -7.67 20.30
C MET A 264 0.91 -8.93 20.86
N ARG A 265 -0.30 -8.80 21.42
CA ARG A 265 -1.11 -9.97 21.78
C ARG A 265 -1.42 -10.77 20.53
N ILE A 266 -1.25 -12.10 20.59
CA ILE A 266 -1.50 -12.99 19.44
C ILE A 266 -2.90 -12.79 18.83
N SER A 267 -3.92 -12.54 19.65
CA SER A 267 -5.28 -12.25 19.16
C SER A 267 -5.33 -11.00 18.28
N LEU A 268 -4.54 -9.97 18.59
CA LEU A 268 -4.46 -8.74 17.81
C LEU A 268 -3.62 -8.97 16.53
N GLU A 269 -2.52 -9.72 16.63
CA GLU A 269 -1.73 -10.10 15.45
C GLU A 269 -2.56 -10.90 14.44
N LEU A 270 -3.36 -11.85 14.91
CA LEU A 270 -4.28 -12.62 14.08
C LEU A 270 -5.44 -11.78 13.56
N LEU A 271 -5.96 -10.85 14.36
CA LEU A 271 -7.02 -9.94 13.92
C LEU A 271 -6.55 -9.05 12.76
N LEU A 272 -5.36 -8.45 12.87
CA LEU A 272 -4.79 -7.64 11.79
C LEU A 272 -4.50 -8.51 10.56
N ALA A 273 -3.88 -9.68 10.73
CA ALA A 273 -3.67 -10.61 9.61
C ALA A 273 -4.99 -10.98 8.90
N LEU A 274 -6.10 -11.16 9.64
CA LEU A 274 -7.42 -11.42 9.07
C LEU A 274 -8.00 -10.19 8.36
N ILE A 275 -7.85 -8.99 8.91
CA ILE A 275 -8.31 -7.74 8.30
C ILE A 275 -7.64 -7.57 6.92
N PHE A 276 -6.31 -7.67 6.87
CA PHE A 276 -5.58 -7.69 5.60
C PHE A 276 -6.08 -8.80 4.67
N SER A 277 -6.22 -10.03 5.16
CA SER A 277 -6.55 -11.18 4.30
C SER A 277 -7.93 -11.06 3.65
N ILE A 278 -8.90 -10.46 4.35
CA ILE A 278 -10.28 -10.27 3.87
C ILE A 278 -10.42 -9.02 3.00
N SER A 279 -9.53 -8.03 3.13
CA SER A 279 -9.66 -6.72 2.47
C SER A 279 -9.78 -6.78 0.93
N ALA A 280 -8.89 -7.50 0.24
CA ALA A 280 -8.97 -7.67 -1.21
C ALA A 280 -10.19 -8.54 -1.64
N PRO A 281 -10.46 -9.70 -1.03
CA PRO A 281 -11.69 -10.46 -1.25
C PRO A 281 -12.97 -9.62 -1.09
N LEU A 282 -13.02 -8.75 -0.08
CA LEU A 282 -14.13 -7.84 0.16
C LEU A 282 -14.25 -6.81 -0.98
N GLY A 283 -13.14 -6.22 -1.40
CA GLY A 283 -13.10 -5.33 -2.56
C GLY A 283 -13.63 -6.01 -3.82
N THR A 284 -13.18 -7.24 -4.10
CA THR A 284 -13.66 -8.02 -5.26
C THR A 284 -15.13 -8.34 -5.15
N ALA A 285 -15.62 -8.76 -3.98
CA ALA A 285 -17.04 -9.02 -3.76
C ALA A 285 -17.89 -7.77 -4.02
N VAL A 286 -17.45 -6.60 -3.55
CA VAL A 286 -18.14 -5.32 -3.80
C VAL A 286 -18.09 -4.94 -5.28
N GLY A 287 -16.98 -5.19 -5.97
CA GLY A 287 -16.86 -4.93 -7.42
C GLY A 287 -17.76 -5.82 -8.27
N VAL A 288 -17.99 -7.06 -7.83
CA VAL A 288 -18.89 -8.01 -8.50
C VAL A 288 -20.37 -7.62 -8.31
N GLY A 289 -20.73 -7.08 -7.14
CA GLY A 289 -22.10 -6.65 -6.80
C GLY A 289 -22.80 -7.54 -5.76
#